data_AF-A0A9P9BH22-F1
#
_entry.id   AF-A0A9P9BH22-F1
#
_cell.length_a   1.000
_cell.length_b   1.000
_cell.length_c   1.000
_cell.angle_alpha   90.00
_cell.angle_beta   90.00
_cell.angle_gamma   90.00
#
_symmetry.space_group_name_H-M   'P 1'
#
loop_
_entity.id
_entity.type
_entity.pdbx_description
1 polymer ?
#
loop_
_entity_poly.entity_id
_entity_poly.type
_entity_poly.pdbx_seq_one_letter_code
_entity_poly.pdbx_strand_id
1 'polypeptide(L)'
;MQGEIPSLEPEHIVPHLKDHLHWRVLVEGVVDVPWEEVPGLVVCVSSAEVSFDENGIRSYSTEHTVYPESTDGRPAGLNVGEEA
;
A
#
# COMPACT_ATOMS: atom_id res chain seq x y z
N MET A 1 -8.06 -9.87 20.39
CA MET A 1 -7.23 -8.79 19.84
C MET A 1 -6.99 -9.11 18.39
N GLN A 2 -7.62 -8.39 17.48
CA GLN A 2 -7.52 -8.61 16.04
C GLN A 2 -7.17 -7.24 15.46
N GLY A 3 -5.99 -7.11 14.84
CA GLY A 3 -5.52 -5.85 14.24
C GLY A 3 -4.36 -5.13 14.95
N GLU A 4 -3.65 -5.75 15.89
CA GLU A 4 -2.40 -5.18 16.41
C GLU A 4 -1.21 -5.74 15.63
N ILE A 5 -0.44 -4.85 15.01
CA ILE A 5 0.89 -5.12 14.49
C ILE A 5 1.93 -4.55 15.46
N PRO A 6 3.05 -5.26 15.73
CA PRO A 6 4.03 -4.80 16.72
C PRO A 6 4.72 -3.48 16.38
N SER A 7 4.83 -3.18 15.09
CA SER A 7 5.61 -2.06 14.55
C SER A 7 5.15 -1.73 13.12
N LEU A 8 5.56 -0.55 12.63
CA LEU A 8 5.46 -0.16 11.22
C LEU A 8 6.68 -0.60 10.40
N GLU A 9 7.65 -1.27 11.03
CA GLU A 9 8.81 -1.83 10.32
C GLU A 9 8.38 -2.84 9.25
N PRO A 10 9.09 -2.90 8.11
CA PRO A 10 8.73 -3.75 6.97
C PRO A 10 8.51 -5.22 7.34
N GLU A 11 9.35 -5.81 8.19
CA GLU A 11 9.22 -7.21 8.65
C GLU A 11 7.91 -7.53 9.37
N HIS A 12 7.24 -6.51 9.93
CA HIS A 12 5.97 -6.64 10.63
C HIS A 12 4.79 -6.27 9.73
N ILE A 13 4.88 -5.14 9.02
CA ILE A 13 3.75 -4.61 8.24
C ILE A 13 3.54 -5.33 6.91
N VAL A 14 4.61 -5.72 6.20
CA VAL A 14 4.48 -6.32 4.86
C VAL A 14 3.75 -7.68 4.91
N PRO A 15 4.10 -8.62 5.81
CA PRO A 15 3.33 -9.87 5.95
C PRO A 15 1.87 -9.60 6.34
N HIS A 16 1.64 -8.63 7.23
CA HIS A 16 0.29 -8.28 7.64
C HIS A 16 -0.57 -7.78 6.47
N LEU A 17 -0.03 -6.85 5.65
CA LEU A 17 -0.73 -6.33 4.47
C LEU A 17 -0.95 -7.44 3.42
N LYS A 18 0.01 -8.34 3.23
CA LYS A 18 -0.15 -9.49 2.33
C LYS A 18 -1.32 -10.40 2.69
N ASP A 19 -1.72 -10.45 3.96
CA ASP A 19 -2.84 -11.26 4.41
C ASP A 19 -4.16 -10.48 4.52
N HIS A 20 -4.11 -9.17 4.78
CA HIS A 20 -5.29 -8.38 5.19
C HIS A 20 -5.62 -7.18 4.31
N LEU A 21 -4.72 -6.78 3.39
CA LEU A 21 -5.00 -5.69 2.47
C LEU A 21 -6.01 -6.14 1.42
N HIS A 22 -7.10 -5.39 1.27
CA HIS A 22 -8.11 -5.61 0.23
C HIS A 22 -8.52 -4.25 -0.34
N TRP A 23 -8.85 -4.23 -1.62
CA TRP A 23 -9.35 -3.03 -2.29
C TRP A 23 -10.51 -3.37 -3.22
N ARG A 24 -11.27 -2.33 -3.54
CA ARG A 24 -12.31 -2.33 -4.57
C ARG A 24 -12.29 -0.98 -5.27
N VAL A 25 -12.72 -0.95 -6.52
CA VAL A 25 -12.76 0.29 -7.31
C VAL A 25 -14.17 0.83 -7.30
N LEU A 26 -14.32 2.09 -6.90
CA LEU A 26 -15.61 2.78 -6.86
C LEU A 26 -15.60 3.99 -7.80
N VAL A 27 -16.59 4.07 -8.68
CA VAL A 27 -16.88 5.29 -9.44
C VAL A 27 -17.82 6.17 -8.60
N GLU A 28 -17.44 7.44 -8.46
CA GLU A 28 -18.14 8.44 -7.63
C GLU A 28 -18.37 7.99 -6.18
N GLY A 29 -17.57 7.03 -5.69
CA GLY A 29 -17.68 6.47 -4.34
C GLY A 29 -18.90 5.56 -4.12
N VAL A 30 -19.69 5.26 -5.16
CA VAL A 30 -20.98 4.56 -5.02
C VAL A 30 -21.11 3.30 -5.87
N VAL A 31 -20.48 3.26 -7.05
CA VAL A 31 -20.64 2.14 -8.00
C VAL A 31 -19.37 1.29 -7.99
N ASP A 32 -19.48 0.04 -7.55
CA ASP A 32 -18.42 -0.95 -7.70
C ASP A 32 -18.19 -1.24 -9.18
N VAL A 33 -16.95 -1.09 -9.62
CA VAL A 33 -16.51 -1.37 -11.00
C VAL A 33 -15.43 -2.46 -10.96
N PRO A 34 -15.51 -3.49 -11.82
CA PRO A 34 -14.43 -4.47 -11.97
C PRO A 34 -13.12 -3.77 -12.33
N TRP A 35 -12.00 -4.22 -11.75
CA TRP A 35 -10.70 -3.59 -11.96
C TRP A 35 -10.24 -3.68 -13.43
N GLU A 36 -10.70 -4.70 -14.15
CA GLU A 36 -10.46 -4.90 -15.59
C GLU A 36 -11.05 -3.79 -16.46
N GLU A 37 -12.06 -3.07 -15.95
CA GLU A 37 -12.72 -1.96 -16.64
C GLU A 37 -12.03 -0.61 -16.40
N VAL A 38 -10.91 -0.58 -15.65
CA VAL A 38 -10.11 0.63 -15.41
C VAL A 38 -8.73 0.49 -16.06
N PRO A 39 -8.57 0.96 -17.31
CA PRO A 39 -7.32 0.82 -18.05
C PRO A 39 -6.15 1.48 -17.32
N GLY A 40 -5.06 0.74 -17.15
CA GLY A 40 -3.83 1.23 -16.53
C GLY A 40 -3.85 1.32 -15.01
N LEU A 41 -4.89 0.79 -14.35
CA LEU A 41 -4.91 0.72 -12.89
C LEU A 41 -3.84 -0.25 -12.37
N VAL A 42 -2.95 0.25 -11.51
CA VAL A 42 -1.97 -0.54 -10.76
C VAL A 42 -2.01 -0.10 -9.30
N VAL A 43 -2.12 -1.06 -8.39
CA VAL A 43 -2.14 -0.87 -6.94
C VAL A 43 -0.81 -1.36 -6.38
N CYS A 44 -0.09 -0.48 -5.68
CA CYS A 44 1.13 -0.85 -4.97
C CYS A 44 1.08 -0.35 -3.53
N VAL A 45 1.93 -0.94 -2.69
CA VAL A 45 2.24 -0.42 -1.34
C VAL A 45 3.59 0.25 -1.41
N SER A 46 3.65 1.52 -1.03
CA SER A 46 4.91 2.26 -0.86
C SER A 46 4.99 2.87 0.53
N SER A 47 6.22 3.03 1.02
CA SER A 47 6.53 3.66 2.30
C SER A 47 7.52 4.78 2.10
N ALA A 48 7.37 5.83 2.90
CA ALA A 48 8.32 6.92 3.06
C ALA A 48 8.57 7.15 4.55
N GLU A 49 9.81 7.45 4.91
CA GLU A 49 10.17 7.76 6.29
C GLU A 49 9.51 9.08 6.72
N VAL A 50 9.01 9.11 7.95
CA VAL A 50 8.43 10.30 8.57
C VAL A 50 9.25 10.64 9.81
N SER A 51 9.81 11.85 9.83
CA SER A 51 10.55 12.39 10.96
C SER A 51 9.83 13.59 11.56
N PHE A 52 10.12 13.88 12.83
CA PHE A 52 9.56 15.01 13.56
C PHE A 52 10.70 15.86 14.11
N ASP A 53 10.62 17.18 13.94
CA ASP A 53 11.57 18.10 14.56
C ASP A 53 11.27 18.32 16.06
N GLU A 54 12.07 19.18 16.70
CA GLU A 54 11.91 19.52 18.13
C GLU A 54 10.56 20.19 18.46
N ASN A 55 9.87 20.74 17.47
CA ASN A 55 8.56 21.37 17.61
C ASN A 55 7.42 20.41 17.24
N GLY A 56 7.73 19.15 16.90
CA GLY A 56 6.76 18.14 16.48
C GLY A 56 6.24 18.35 15.05
N ILE A 57 6.91 19.14 14.22
CA ILE A 57 6.56 19.32 12.82
C ILE A 57 7.06 18.12 12.03
N ARG A 58 6.15 17.47 11.30
CA ARG A 58 6.46 16.30 10.47
C ARG A 58 7.14 16.69 9.16
N SER A 59 8.15 15.93 8.78
CA SER A 59 8.77 15.94 7.44
C SER A 59 8.71 14.54 6.84
N TYR A 60 8.36 14.46 5.57
CA TYR A 60 8.33 13.19 4.82
C TYR A 60 9.59 13.10 3.96
N SER A 61 10.22 11.94 3.93
CA SER A 61 11.26 11.64 2.94
C SER A 61 10.69 11.71 1.53
N THR A 62 11.51 12.19 0.58
CA THR A 62 11.21 12.09 -0.85
C THR A 62 11.55 10.72 -1.41
N GLU A 63 12.27 9.89 -0.65
CA GLU A 63 12.60 8.53 -1.02
C GLU A 63 11.45 7.60 -0.64
N HIS A 64 10.99 6.82 -1.62
CA HIS A 64 9.96 5.81 -1.44
C HIS A 64 10.54 4.42 -1.63
N THR A 65 10.19 3.51 -0.72
CA THR A 65 10.41 2.07 -0.90
C THR A 65 9.09 1.42 -1.29
N VAL A 66 9.08 0.67 -2.39
CA VAL A 66 7.91 -0.08 -2.88
C VAL A 66 8.00 -1.53 -2.40
N TYR A 67 6.88 -2.08 -1.94
CA TYR A 67 6.75 -3.46 -1.44
C TYR A 67 5.79 -4.26 -2.32
N PRO A 68 6.22 -4.70 -3.52
CA PRO A 68 5.35 -5.41 -4.46
C PRO A 68 4.81 -6.73 -3.87
N GLU A 69 5.50 -7.34 -2.90
CA GLU A 69 5.06 -8.57 -2.24
C GLU A 69 3.71 -8.43 -1.51
N SER A 70 3.28 -7.19 -1.22
CA SER A 70 1.98 -6.89 -0.60
C SER A 70 0.81 -6.97 -1.59
N THR A 71 1.09 -6.82 -2.88
CA THR A 71 0.11 -6.75 -3.97
C THR A 71 0.29 -7.82 -5.04
N ASP A 72 1.40 -8.55 -5.02
CA ASP A 72 1.75 -9.59 -5.99
C ASP A 72 0.64 -10.65 -6.16
N GLY A 73 0.27 -10.91 -7.42
CA GLY A 73 -0.77 -11.87 -7.78
C GLY A 73 -2.20 -11.46 -7.39
N ARG A 74 -2.42 -10.21 -6.93
CA ARG A 74 -3.74 -9.69 -6.56
C ARG A 74 -4.35 -8.84 -7.68
N PRO A 75 -5.69 -8.67 -7.72
CA PRO A 75 -6.37 -7.91 -8.77
C PRO A 75 -5.83 -6.49 -8.97
N ALA A 76 -5.31 -6.18 -10.16
CA ALA A 76 -4.62 -4.92 -10.45
C ALA A 76 -3.43 -4.59 -9.51
N GLY A 77 -2.88 -5.58 -8.80
CA GLY A 77 -1.72 -5.39 -7.94
C GLY A 77 -0.42 -5.33 -8.75
N LEU A 78 0.54 -4.54 -8.28
CA LEU A 78 1.90 -4.53 -8.79
C LEU A 78 2.56 -5.88 -8.47
N ASN A 79 3.09 -6.56 -9.48
CA ASN A 79 3.79 -7.82 -9.31
C ASN A 79 5.26 -7.62 -8.98
N VAL A 80 5.87 -8.65 -8.38
CA VAL A 80 7.31 -8.62 -8.08
C VAL A 80 8.11 -8.49 -9.38
N GLY A 81 8.98 -7.49 -9.44
CA GLY A 81 9.85 -7.20 -10.60
C GLY A 81 9.27 -6.17 -11.58
N GLU A 82 8.06 -5.67 -11.34
CA GLU A 82 7.49 -4.53 -12.07
C GLU A 82 7.88 -3.21 -11.38
N GLU A 83 8.03 -2.15 -12.17
CA GLU A 83 8.26 -0.79 -11.67
C GLU A 83 6.91 -0.08 -11.48
N ALA A 84 6.78 0.65 -10.36
CA ALA A 84 5.61 1.45 -10.01
C ALA A 84 5.60 2.82 -10.68
#